data_AF-W2J2Y9-F1
#
_entry.id   AF-W2J2Y9-F1
#
_cell.length_a   1.000
_cell.length_b   1.000
_cell.length_c   1.000
_cell.angle_alpha   90.00
_cell.angle_beta   90.00
_cell.angle_gamma   90.00
#
_symmetry.space_group_name_H-M   'P 1'
#
loop_
_entity.id
_entity.type
_entity.pdbx_description
1 polymer ?
#
loop_
_entity_poly.entity_id
_entity_poly.type
_entity_poly.pdbx_seq_one_letter_code
_entity_poly.pdbx_strand_id
1 'polypeptide(L)'
;MSTVAKLQLLIAALGAVALQQFVSRRRHQTIAAEKVKQQKFQTKKLAESAASDNDEAFVVEIEYCTGCRWMLRAAWMAQELLTTFQQDENSRLRSVTLTPNSRQGGVFNVYLREVGPNADPDAEPEVLWSRKIARRFPESKELKQLVRDIMCPERGLGHSDKK
;
A
#
# COMPACT_ATOMS: atom_id res chain seq x y z
N MET A 1 31.32 -35.74 62.57
CA MET A 1 31.93 -34.91 61.50
C MET A 1 32.67 -33.75 62.13
N SER A 2 33.95 -33.56 61.78
CA SER A 2 34.79 -32.45 62.25
C SER A 2 34.17 -31.08 61.88
N THR A 3 34.35 -30.08 62.73
CA THR A 3 33.97 -28.68 62.49
C THR A 3 34.54 -28.15 61.17
N VAL A 4 35.71 -28.63 60.77
CA VAL A 4 36.37 -28.29 59.49
C VAL A 4 35.56 -28.79 58.29
N ALA A 5 35.02 -30.01 58.35
CA ALA A 5 34.21 -30.57 57.26
C ALA A 5 32.87 -29.84 57.11
N LYS A 6 32.26 -29.42 58.23
CA LYS A 6 31.04 -28.60 58.22
C LYS A 6 31.28 -27.20 57.64
N LEU A 7 32.44 -26.59 57.97
CA LEU A 7 32.83 -25.29 57.44
C LEU A 7 33.11 -25.34 55.92
N GLN A 8 33.80 -26.38 55.44
CA GLN A 8 34.03 -26.54 54.00
C GLN A 8 32.75 -26.79 53.20
N LEU A 9 31.80 -27.55 53.75
CA LEU A 9 30.50 -27.77 53.11
C LEU A 9 29.68 -26.47 53.00
N LEU A 10 29.73 -25.62 54.03
CA LEU A 10 29.08 -24.30 54.04
C LEU A 10 29.69 -23.35 53.01
N ILE A 11 31.02 -23.32 52.90
CA ILE A 11 31.73 -22.50 51.90
C ILE A 11 31.36 -22.94 50.48
N ALA A 12 31.35 -24.25 50.21
CA ALA A 12 30.95 -24.80 48.91
C ALA A 12 29.50 -24.46 48.55
N ALA A 13 28.57 -24.56 49.52
CA ALA A 13 27.16 -24.22 49.32
C ALA A 13 26.95 -22.73 49.01
N LEU A 14 27.63 -21.83 49.73
CA LEU A 14 27.57 -20.38 49.46
C LEU A 14 28.15 -20.02 48.09
N GLY A 15 29.26 -20.66 47.70
CA GLY A 15 29.86 -20.51 46.37
C GLY A 15 28.91 -20.96 45.24
N ALA A 16 28.23 -22.09 45.41
CA ALA A 16 27.26 -22.60 44.44
C ALA A 16 26.05 -21.66 44.28
N VAL A 17 25.51 -21.14 45.39
CA VAL A 17 24.41 -20.16 45.36
C VAL A 17 24.83 -18.85 44.69
N ALA A 18 26.03 -18.34 45.00
CA ALA A 18 26.55 -17.13 44.37
C ALA A 18 26.74 -17.30 42.85
N LEU A 19 27.26 -18.45 42.42
CA LEU A 19 27.42 -18.78 41.00
C LEU A 19 26.06 -18.93 40.29
N GLN A 20 25.10 -19.60 40.92
CA GLN A 20 23.75 -19.77 40.39
C GLN A 20 23.01 -18.43 40.28
N GLN A 21 23.14 -17.55 41.27
CA GLN A 21 22.63 -16.18 41.23
C GLN A 21 23.29 -15.34 40.13
N PHE A 22 24.60 -15.48 39.92
CA PHE A 22 25.34 -14.77 38.87
C PHE A 22 24.90 -15.19 37.46
N VAL A 23 24.78 -16.50 37.21
CA VAL A 23 24.30 -17.05 35.93
C VAL A 23 22.86 -16.62 35.65
N SER A 24 22.00 -16.66 36.68
CA SER A 24 20.60 -16.22 36.57
C SER A 24 20.50 -14.72 36.22
N ARG A 25 21.26 -13.86 36.92
CA ARG A 25 21.30 -12.42 36.64
C ARG A 25 21.76 -12.11 35.21
N ARG A 26 22.80 -12.80 34.70
CA ARG A 26 23.24 -12.63 33.31
C ARG A 26 22.18 -13.04 32.29
N ARG A 27 21.49 -14.17 32.51
CA ARG A 27 20.37 -14.60 31.65
C ARG A 27 19.22 -13.59 31.65
N HIS A 28 18.86 -13.03 32.79
CA HIS A 28 17.82 -12.00 32.87
C HIS A 28 18.24 -10.71 32.14
N GLN A 29 19.50 -10.31 32.23
CA GLN A 29 20.02 -9.14 31.51
C GLN A 29 20.00 -9.33 29.98
N THR A 30 20.39 -10.51 29.48
CA THR A 30 20.33 -10.80 28.03
C THR A 30 18.89 -10.82 27.52
N ILE A 31 17.97 -11.47 28.25
CA ILE A 31 16.55 -11.50 27.88
C ILE A 31 15.93 -10.11 27.91
N ALA A 32 16.28 -9.27 28.89
CA ALA A 32 15.80 -7.89 28.98
C ALA A 32 16.32 -7.03 27.81
N ALA A 33 17.60 -7.15 27.45
CA ALA A 33 18.18 -6.44 26.31
C ALA A 33 17.52 -6.85 24.98
N GLU A 34 17.21 -8.14 24.82
CA GLU A 34 16.56 -8.68 23.63
C GLU A 34 15.10 -8.23 23.53
N LYS A 35 14.38 -8.18 24.65
CA LYS A 35 13.02 -7.59 24.73
C LYS A 35 13.02 -6.11 24.35
N VAL A 36 13.99 -5.31 24.83
CA VAL A 36 14.10 -3.89 24.45
C VAL A 36 14.38 -3.74 22.96
N LYS A 37 15.22 -4.60 22.37
CA LYS A 37 15.51 -4.60 20.94
C LYS A 37 14.26 -4.97 20.12
N GLN A 38 13.52 -6.00 20.54
CA GLN A 38 12.26 -6.39 19.92
C GLN A 38 11.20 -5.30 20.05
N GLN A 39 11.06 -4.68 21.21
CA GLN A 39 10.09 -3.62 21.44
C GLN A 39 10.39 -2.38 20.59
N LYS A 40 11.67 -1.98 20.47
CA LYS A 40 12.10 -0.90 19.56
C LYS A 40 11.79 -1.22 18.10
N PHE A 41 12.02 -2.46 17.67
CA PHE A 41 11.70 -2.91 16.32
C PHE A 41 10.18 -2.88 16.06
N GLN A 42 9.39 -3.36 17.03
CA GLN A 42 7.92 -3.34 16.96
C GLN A 42 7.37 -1.92 16.88
N THR A 43 7.87 -0.99 17.71
CA THR A 43 7.44 0.42 17.70
C THR A 43 7.85 1.14 16.42
N LYS A 44 9.01 0.81 15.84
CA LYS A 44 9.44 1.39 14.56
C LYS A 44 8.53 0.94 13.42
N LYS A 45 8.20 -0.36 13.37
CA LYS A 45 7.29 -0.91 12.36
C LYS A 45 5.89 -0.30 12.45
N LEU A 46 5.37 -0.09 13.67
CA LEU A 46 4.07 0.56 13.91
C LEU A 46 4.08 2.04 13.49
N ALA A 47 5.19 2.75 13.70
CA ALA A 47 5.34 4.14 13.25
C ALA A 47 5.45 4.27 11.72
N GLU A 48 6.13 3.32 11.07
CA GLU A 48 6.26 3.26 9.61
C GLU A 48 4.92 2.91 8.93
N SER A 49 4.12 2.00 9.48
CA SER A 49 2.80 1.66 8.93
C SER A 49 1.76 2.78 9.11
N ALA A 50 1.90 3.63 10.13
CA ALA A 50 1.04 4.79 10.31
C ALA A 50 1.38 5.94 9.33
N ALA A 51 2.59 5.94 8.76
CA ALA A 51 3.00 6.89 7.74
C ALA A 51 2.63 6.45 6.31
N SER A 52 2.35 5.16 6.10
CA SER A 52 2.06 4.58 4.77
C SER A 52 0.60 4.69 4.32
N ASP A 53 -0.29 5.22 5.17
CA ASP A 53 -1.72 5.38 4.84
C ASP A 53 -1.92 6.42 3.71
N ASN A 54 -0.92 7.29 3.47
CA ASN A 54 -0.90 8.26 2.38
C ASN A 54 -0.29 7.72 1.07
N ASP A 55 0.17 6.46 1.04
CA ASP A 55 0.76 5.85 -0.16
C ASP A 55 -0.28 5.06 -0.99
N GLU A 56 -1.54 5.00 -0.55
CA GLU A 56 -2.63 4.44 -1.36
C GLU A 56 -2.85 5.28 -2.62
N ALA A 57 -2.83 4.62 -3.76
CA ALA A 57 -2.87 5.26 -5.06
C ALA A 57 -3.67 4.45 -6.07
N PHE A 58 -3.97 5.06 -7.21
CA PHE A 58 -4.72 4.42 -8.28
C PHE A 58 -4.02 4.54 -9.62
N VAL A 59 -4.19 3.51 -10.44
CA VAL A 59 -3.78 3.49 -11.85
C VAL A 59 -5.03 3.35 -12.72
N VAL A 60 -5.20 4.28 -13.65
CA VAL A 60 -6.24 4.17 -14.68
C VAL A 60 -5.66 3.41 -15.86
N GLU A 61 -6.37 2.42 -16.38
CA GLU A 61 -5.99 1.68 -17.58
C GLU A 61 -7.01 1.92 -18.69
N ILE A 62 -6.56 2.43 -19.84
CA ILE A 62 -7.38 2.63 -21.03
C ILE A 62 -7.01 1.57 -22.07
N GLU A 63 -7.86 0.56 -22.19
CA GLU A 63 -7.74 -0.49 -23.18
C GLU A 63 -8.40 -0.06 -24.49
N TYR A 64 -7.67 -0.10 -25.61
CA TYR A 64 -8.18 0.37 -26.90
C TYR A 64 -7.89 -0.56 -28.08
N CYS A 65 -8.84 -0.65 -29.00
CA CYS A 65 -8.69 -1.36 -30.27
C CYS A 65 -7.63 -0.69 -31.17
N THR A 66 -6.54 -1.40 -31.44
CA THR A 66 -5.46 -0.90 -32.33
C THR A 66 -5.90 -0.84 -33.79
N GLY A 67 -6.67 -1.84 -34.26
CA GLY A 67 -7.21 -1.87 -35.63
C GLY A 67 -8.22 -0.78 -35.95
N CYS A 68 -8.80 -0.14 -34.92
CA CYS A 68 -9.81 0.90 -35.06
C CYS A 68 -9.22 2.31 -35.13
N ARG A 69 -7.90 2.46 -35.01
CA ARG A 69 -7.18 3.73 -34.91
C ARG A 69 -7.65 4.63 -33.76
N TRP A 70 -8.01 4.03 -32.62
CA TRP A 70 -8.52 4.75 -31.44
C TRP A 70 -7.43 5.19 -30.44
N MET A 71 -6.15 4.94 -30.75
CA MET A 71 -5.02 5.38 -29.93
C MET A 71 -5.07 6.88 -29.62
N LEU A 72 -5.37 7.74 -30.60
CA LEU A 72 -5.41 9.19 -30.40
C LEU A 72 -6.48 9.60 -29.38
N ARG A 73 -7.64 8.94 -29.39
CA ARG A 73 -8.69 9.20 -28.41
C ARG A 73 -8.28 8.72 -27.02
N ALA A 74 -7.69 7.53 -26.93
CA ALA A 74 -7.20 6.99 -25.66
C ALA A 74 -6.12 7.89 -25.04
N ALA A 75 -5.17 8.35 -25.85
CA ALA A 75 -4.11 9.27 -25.44
C ALA A 75 -4.67 10.63 -25.01
N TRP A 76 -5.64 11.18 -25.74
CA TRP A 76 -6.29 12.43 -25.34
C TRP A 76 -7.01 12.28 -23.99
N MET A 77 -7.75 11.20 -23.76
CA MET A 77 -8.40 10.96 -22.46
C MET A 77 -7.38 10.78 -21.33
N ALA A 78 -6.25 10.13 -21.58
CA ALA A 78 -5.17 10.03 -20.61
C ALA A 78 -4.62 11.43 -20.24
N GLN A 79 -4.40 12.30 -21.23
CA GLN A 79 -3.97 13.68 -21.00
C GLN A 79 -5.00 14.48 -20.20
N GLU A 80 -6.28 14.33 -20.52
CA GLU A 80 -7.38 14.98 -19.79
C GLU A 80 -7.36 14.58 -18.30
N LEU A 81 -7.16 13.30 -17.99
CA LEU A 81 -7.07 12.81 -16.62
C LEU A 81 -5.82 13.34 -15.91
N LEU A 82 -4.64 13.14 -16.51
CA LEU A 82 -3.37 13.56 -15.90
C LEU A 82 -3.35 15.06 -15.62
N THR A 83 -3.78 15.89 -16.58
CA THR A 83 -3.81 17.35 -16.40
C THR A 83 -4.82 17.81 -15.36
N THR A 84 -5.95 17.10 -15.21
CA THR A 84 -6.95 17.40 -14.18
C THR A 84 -6.39 17.06 -12.80
N PHE A 85 -5.72 15.93 -12.65
CA PHE A 85 -5.39 15.36 -11.34
C PHE A 85 -3.95 15.63 -10.86
N GLN A 86 -3.11 16.33 -11.64
CA GLN A 86 -1.69 16.56 -11.32
C GLN A 86 -1.38 17.57 -10.20
N GLN A 87 -2.25 18.55 -9.91
CA GLN A 87 -1.94 19.69 -9.01
C GLN A 87 -2.53 19.58 -7.60
N ASP A 88 -3.13 18.46 -7.25
CA ASP A 88 -3.88 18.31 -6.01
C ASP A 88 -3.18 17.28 -5.11
N GLU A 89 -2.87 17.69 -3.89
CA GLU A 89 -2.23 16.84 -2.88
C GLU A 89 -3.10 15.66 -2.43
N ASN A 90 -4.43 15.78 -2.57
CA ASN A 90 -5.38 14.71 -2.27
C ASN A 90 -5.63 13.81 -3.49
N SER A 91 -5.03 14.13 -4.64
CA SER A 91 -5.14 13.27 -5.81
C SER A 91 -4.27 12.05 -5.65
N ARG A 92 -4.94 10.90 -5.58
CA ARG A 92 -4.30 9.59 -5.51
C ARG A 92 -4.03 8.97 -6.89
N LEU A 93 -4.17 9.72 -7.99
CA LEU A 93 -3.86 9.22 -9.33
C LEU A 93 -2.35 9.12 -9.54
N ARG A 94 -1.83 7.90 -9.71
CA ARG A 94 -0.40 7.66 -9.91
C ARG A 94 0.00 7.62 -11.38
N SER A 95 -0.82 6.99 -12.22
CA SER A 95 -0.55 6.89 -13.65
C SER A 95 -1.80 6.59 -14.46
N VAL A 96 -1.68 6.82 -15.77
CA VAL A 96 -2.64 6.33 -16.75
C VAL A 96 -1.89 5.46 -17.75
N THR A 97 -2.31 4.20 -17.89
CA THR A 97 -1.73 3.22 -18.81
C THR A 97 -2.59 3.11 -20.06
N LEU A 98 -1.95 3.10 -21.23
CA LEU A 98 -2.62 2.83 -22.50
C LEU A 98 -2.34 1.39 -22.93
N THR A 99 -3.36 0.54 -22.91
CA THR A 99 -3.23 -0.89 -23.23
C THR A 99 -3.74 -1.16 -24.66
N PRO A 100 -2.85 -1.45 -25.63
CA PRO A 100 -3.28 -1.79 -26.98
C PRO A 100 -3.91 -3.20 -27.01
N ASN A 101 -5.16 -3.28 -27.48
CA ASN A 101 -5.81 -4.56 -27.77
C ASN A 101 -5.84 -4.79 -29.29
N SER A 102 -5.04 -5.75 -29.75
CA SER A 102 -4.98 -6.21 -31.14
C SER A 102 -5.88 -7.42 -31.43
N ARG A 103 -6.39 -8.10 -30.39
CA ARG A 103 -7.11 -9.37 -30.53
C ARG A 103 -8.61 -9.15 -30.73
N GLN A 104 -9.18 -8.08 -30.17
CA GLN A 104 -10.61 -7.82 -30.17
C GLN A 104 -10.94 -6.45 -30.80
N GLY A 105 -11.71 -6.48 -31.89
CA GLY A 105 -12.19 -5.28 -32.55
C GLY A 105 -13.22 -4.50 -31.72
N GLY A 106 -13.15 -3.18 -31.78
CA GLY A 106 -14.15 -2.29 -31.18
C GLY A 106 -14.09 -2.15 -29.66
N VAL A 107 -13.03 -2.66 -29.02
CA VAL A 107 -12.77 -2.48 -27.59
C VAL A 107 -12.37 -1.05 -27.27
N PHE A 108 -13.04 -0.52 -26.25
CA PHE A 108 -12.63 0.70 -25.56
C PHE A 108 -13.16 0.59 -24.13
N ASN A 109 -12.31 0.15 -23.22
CA ASN A 109 -12.64 -0.01 -21.81
C ASN A 109 -11.73 0.88 -20.98
N VAL A 110 -12.26 1.39 -19.87
CA VAL A 110 -11.48 2.12 -18.89
C VAL A 110 -11.62 1.43 -17.56
N TYR A 111 -10.49 1.13 -16.94
CA TYR A 111 -10.41 0.43 -15.67
C TYR A 111 -9.69 1.28 -14.62
N LEU A 112 -9.96 1.00 -13.36
CA LEU A 112 -9.28 1.57 -12.21
C LEU A 112 -8.69 0.45 -11.35
N ARG A 113 -7.41 0.58 -11.00
CA ARG A 113 -6.69 -0.35 -10.13
C ARG A 113 -6.19 0.38 -8.91
N GLU A 114 -6.42 -0.18 -7.73
CA GLU A 114 -5.76 0.25 -6.51
C GLU A 114 -4.31 -0.25 -6.51
N VAL A 115 -3.37 0.60 -6.09
CA VAL A 115 -1.96 0.28 -5.95
C VAL A 115 -1.44 0.92 -4.68
N GLY A 116 -0.70 0.18 -3.87
CA GLY A 116 -0.25 0.68 -2.59
C GLY A 116 0.21 -0.44 -1.66
N PRO A 117 0.66 -0.08 -0.45
CA PRO A 117 1.11 -1.05 0.55
C PRO A 117 0.01 -2.00 1.02
N ASN A 118 -1.26 -1.59 0.99
CA ASN A 118 -2.40 -2.41 1.42
C ASN A 118 -3.30 -2.88 0.28
N ALA A 119 -3.02 -2.49 -0.96
CA ALA A 119 -3.75 -2.95 -2.13
C ALA A 119 -3.62 -4.48 -2.29
N ASP A 120 -4.74 -5.16 -2.49
CA ASP A 120 -4.74 -6.60 -2.80
C ASP A 120 -4.16 -6.81 -4.22
N PRO A 121 -3.00 -7.49 -4.36
CA PRO A 121 -2.36 -7.70 -5.66
C PRO A 121 -3.18 -8.56 -6.61
N ASP A 122 -4.11 -9.38 -6.08
CA ASP A 122 -4.96 -10.28 -6.85
C ASP A 122 -6.36 -9.70 -7.11
N ALA A 123 -6.62 -8.46 -6.69
CA ALA A 123 -7.90 -7.80 -6.93
C ALA A 123 -8.14 -7.52 -8.42
N GLU A 124 -9.36 -7.85 -8.86
CA GLU A 124 -9.82 -7.49 -10.20
C GLU A 124 -10.02 -5.98 -10.33
N PRO A 125 -9.66 -5.39 -11.48
CA PRO A 125 -9.79 -3.95 -11.69
C PRO A 125 -11.26 -3.54 -11.78
N GLU A 126 -11.59 -2.38 -11.24
CA GLU A 126 -12.92 -1.79 -11.36
C GLU A 126 -13.15 -1.28 -12.79
N VAL A 127 -14.29 -1.62 -13.39
CA VAL A 127 -14.64 -1.16 -14.74
C VAL A 127 -15.36 0.18 -14.66
N LEU A 128 -14.64 1.27 -14.92
CA LEU A 128 -15.22 2.61 -14.99
C LEU A 128 -16.05 2.83 -16.26
N TRP A 129 -15.58 2.27 -17.38
CA TRP A 129 -16.26 2.44 -18.66
C TRP A 129 -16.11 1.21 -19.55
N SER A 130 -17.19 0.84 -20.24
CA SER A 130 -17.11 -0.08 -21.37
C SER A 130 -17.94 0.43 -22.55
N ARG A 131 -17.26 0.67 -23.67
CA ARG A 131 -17.94 1.02 -24.93
C ARG A 131 -18.91 -0.06 -25.40
N LYS A 132 -18.63 -1.34 -25.09
CA LYS A 132 -19.53 -2.44 -25.47
C LYS A 132 -20.91 -2.26 -24.81
N ILE A 133 -20.92 -1.84 -23.55
CA ILE A 133 -22.12 -1.62 -22.74
C ILE A 133 -22.75 -0.27 -23.09
N ALA A 134 -21.99 0.82 -23.01
CA ALA A 134 -22.50 2.17 -23.21
C ALA A 134 -22.83 2.51 -24.68
N ARG A 135 -22.34 1.71 -25.63
CA ARG A 135 -22.47 1.91 -27.09
C ARG A 135 -21.93 3.25 -27.61
N ARG A 136 -21.20 3.99 -26.78
CA ARG A 136 -20.50 5.25 -27.08
C ARG A 136 -19.15 5.32 -26.36
N PHE A 137 -18.37 6.34 -26.70
CA PHE A 137 -17.18 6.71 -25.93
C PHE A 137 -17.60 7.53 -24.70
N PRO A 138 -16.82 7.50 -23.61
CA PRO A 138 -17.06 8.39 -22.49
C PRO A 138 -16.77 9.83 -22.92
N GLU A 139 -17.48 10.78 -22.33
CA GLU A 139 -17.08 12.18 -22.42
C GLU A 139 -15.98 12.47 -21.40
N SER A 140 -15.10 13.45 -21.68
CA SER A 140 -13.98 13.79 -20.78
C SER A 140 -14.48 14.15 -19.37
N LYS A 141 -15.56 14.94 -19.30
CA LYS A 141 -16.21 15.32 -18.05
C LYS A 141 -16.70 14.12 -17.24
N GLU A 142 -17.46 13.23 -17.87
CA GLU A 142 -17.99 12.00 -17.26
C GLU A 142 -16.86 11.11 -16.75
N LEU A 143 -15.81 10.93 -17.54
CA LEU A 143 -14.69 10.10 -17.12
C LEU A 143 -13.94 10.69 -15.93
N LYS A 144 -13.74 12.01 -15.89
CA LYS A 144 -13.13 12.70 -14.73
C LYS A 144 -13.98 12.53 -13.48
N GLN A 145 -15.29 12.61 -13.59
CA GLN A 145 -16.21 12.41 -12.47
C GLN A 145 -16.12 10.98 -11.93
N LEU A 146 -16.22 9.97 -12.80
CA LEU A 146 -16.11 8.56 -12.40
C LEU A 146 -14.80 8.26 -11.67
N VAL A 147 -13.68 8.79 -12.17
CA VAL A 147 -12.37 8.62 -11.53
C VAL A 147 -12.33 9.33 -10.18
N ARG A 148 -12.81 10.59 -10.09
CA ARG A 148 -12.84 11.39 -8.86
C ARG A 148 -13.67 10.71 -7.78
N ASP A 149 -14.87 10.24 -8.12
CA ASP A 149 -15.83 9.68 -7.17
C ASP A 149 -15.25 8.50 -6.38
N ILE A 150 -14.27 7.79 -6.94
CA ILE A 150 -13.57 6.68 -6.28
C ILE A 150 -12.27 7.14 -5.61
N MET A 151 -11.39 7.84 -6.33
CA MET A 151 -10.05 8.11 -5.82
C MET A 151 -9.95 9.36 -4.93
N CYS A 152 -10.82 10.35 -5.11
CA CYS A 152 -10.81 11.60 -4.34
C CYS A 152 -12.22 12.23 -4.25
N PRO A 153 -13.19 11.55 -3.58
CA PRO A 153 -14.61 11.91 -3.59
C PRO A 153 -14.91 13.34 -3.13
N GLU A 154 -14.13 13.86 -2.18
CA GLU A 154 -14.31 15.21 -1.62
C GLU A 154 -13.85 16.34 -2.56
N ARG A 155 -13.17 15.99 -3.67
CA ARG A 155 -12.61 16.98 -4.59
C ARG A 155 -13.65 17.53 -5.54
N GLY A 156 -13.85 18.84 -5.57
CA GLY A 156 -14.60 19.51 -6.63
C GLY A 156 -13.84 19.56 -7.96
N LEU A 157 -14.54 19.31 -9.07
CA LEU A 157 -14.00 19.40 -10.45
C LEU A 157 -14.46 20.67 -11.20
N GLY A 158 -15.06 21.63 -10.50
CA GLY A 158 -15.45 22.93 -11.04
C GLY A 158 -16.47 22.81 -12.18
N HIS A 159 -16.09 23.23 -13.39
CA HIS A 159 -16.96 23.14 -14.57
C HIS A 159 -17.34 21.70 -14.93
N SER A 160 -16.54 20.71 -14.53
CA SER A 160 -16.86 19.31 -14.78
C SER A 160 -17.94 18.77 -13.84
N ASP A 161 -18.22 19.40 -12.70
CA ASP A 161 -19.33 19.00 -11.81
C ASP A 161 -20.68 19.66 -12.16
N LYS A 162 -20.65 20.76 -12.91
CA LYS A 162 -21.84 21.51 -13.30
C LYS A 162 -22.36 20.99 -14.63
N LYS A 163 -23.68 20.86 -14.80
CA LYS A 163 -24.30 20.36 -16.05
C LYS A 163 -23.90 21.19 -17.27
#